data_AF-A0A941HKF6-F1
#
_entry.id   AF-A0A941HKF6-F1
#
_cell.length_a   1.000
_cell.length_b   1.000
_cell.length_c   1.000
_cell.angle_alpha   90.00
_cell.angle_beta   90.00
_cell.angle_gamma   90.00
#
_symmetry.space_group_name_H-M   'P 1'
#
loop_
_entity.id
_entity.type
_entity.pdbx_description
1 polymer ?
#
loop_
_entity_poly.entity_id
_entity_poly.type
_entity_poly.pdbx_seq_one_letter_code
_entity_poly.pdbx_strand_id
1 'polypeptide(L)'
;MRIAIIVLCLSFNNFFAQDDELIEKLSLECLYNSFSESGLDIKQELERYEDFLIENEFLEDKSGDSYIKFYKKVFEINYLPATRPNSLFLKIINSDFQHNYNKNCFTAKMLLKGEFKSYTNSKDSKVFLLLNSMTNSSKTENMSFKGYASIILDVLNKNDLEKPFYKTLLLLSIALGSNEEGHEQFTKLPPPKEN
;
A
#
# COMPACT_ATOMS: atom_id res chain seq x y z
N MET A 1 43.51 -18.18 29.40
CA MET A 1 43.84 -17.00 28.58
C MET A 1 43.40 -17.29 27.15
N ARG A 2 42.10 -17.10 26.88
CA ARG A 2 41.49 -16.05 26.04
C ARG A 2 41.84 -16.12 24.52
N ILE A 3 40.86 -16.68 23.78
CA ILE A 3 40.26 -16.21 22.51
C ILE A 3 41.10 -16.32 21.22
N ALA A 4 40.62 -17.17 20.29
CA ALA A 4 40.15 -16.72 18.97
C ALA A 4 39.46 -17.90 18.24
N ILE A 5 38.15 -18.08 18.48
CA ILE A 5 37.27 -18.79 17.54
C ILE A 5 36.73 -17.71 16.60
N ILE A 6 37.19 -17.71 15.35
CA ILE A 6 36.67 -16.86 14.30
C ILE A 6 35.24 -17.31 14.03
N VAL A 7 34.28 -16.47 14.44
CA VAL A 7 32.85 -16.61 14.13
C VAL A 7 32.69 -16.32 12.64
N LEU A 8 32.71 -17.36 11.82
CA LEU A 8 32.31 -17.33 10.42
C LEU A 8 30.82 -17.70 10.30
N CYS A 9 29.93 -16.87 10.84
CA CYS A 9 28.48 -17.01 10.74
C CYS A 9 27.84 -15.72 10.22
N LEU A 10 28.15 -15.32 8.98
CA LEU A 10 27.52 -14.16 8.32
C LEU A 10 27.03 -14.47 6.90
N SER A 11 26.41 -15.64 6.67
CA SER A 11 25.92 -15.95 5.32
C SER A 11 24.67 -16.86 5.24
N PHE A 12 23.71 -16.74 6.16
CA PHE A 12 22.45 -17.51 6.05
C PHE A 12 21.13 -16.76 6.22
N ASN A 13 21.11 -15.42 6.38
CA ASN A 13 19.84 -14.68 6.52
C ASN A 13 19.33 -13.96 5.26
N ASN A 14 20.05 -14.03 4.12
CA ASN A 14 19.63 -13.31 2.91
C ASN A 14 18.68 -14.11 2.00
N PHE A 15 18.34 -15.36 2.34
CA PHE A 15 17.57 -16.21 1.43
C PHE A 15 16.07 -15.88 1.37
N PHE A 16 15.50 -15.24 2.40
CA PHE A 16 14.07 -14.88 2.42
C PHE A 16 13.80 -13.45 1.92
N ALA A 17 14.74 -12.52 2.11
CA ALA A 17 14.57 -11.12 1.68
C ALA A 17 14.50 -10.97 0.15
N GLN A 18 15.18 -11.86 -0.59
CA GLN A 18 15.23 -11.83 -2.05
C GLN A 18 13.89 -12.20 -2.71
N ASP A 19 13.12 -13.10 -2.08
CA ASP A 19 11.82 -13.53 -2.58
C ASP A 19 10.77 -12.41 -2.44
N ASP A 20 10.78 -11.68 -1.31
CA ASP A 20 9.84 -10.58 -1.05
C ASP A 20 10.05 -9.41 -2.02
N GLU A 21 11.29 -9.01 -2.27
CA GLU A 21 11.61 -7.92 -3.22
C GLU A 21 11.16 -8.26 -4.65
N LEU A 22 11.33 -9.52 -5.06
CA LEU A 22 10.84 -9.99 -6.36
C LEU A 22 9.30 -9.90 -6.44
N ILE A 23 8.60 -10.32 -5.39
CA ILE A 23 7.13 -10.28 -5.31
C ILE A 23 6.63 -8.83 -5.39
N GLU A 24 7.21 -7.93 -4.59
CA GLU A 24 6.89 -6.50 -4.59
C GLU A 24 7.08 -5.88 -5.98
N LYS A 25 8.25 -6.15 -6.61
CA LYS A 25 8.56 -5.63 -7.94
C LYS A 25 7.57 -6.11 -9.00
N LEU A 26 7.34 -7.42 -9.07
CA LEU A 26 6.41 -8.00 -10.05
C LEU A 26 4.98 -7.50 -9.85
N SER A 27 4.56 -7.35 -8.59
CA SER A 27 3.24 -6.83 -8.25
C SER A 27 3.09 -5.38 -8.68
N LEU A 28 4.11 -4.55 -8.44
CA LEU A 28 4.14 -3.15 -8.89
C LEU A 28 4.10 -3.04 -10.41
N GLU A 29 4.91 -3.82 -11.12
CA GLU A 29 4.90 -3.81 -12.59
C GLU A 29 3.52 -4.24 -13.14
N CYS A 30 2.90 -5.26 -12.56
CA CYS A 30 1.56 -5.68 -12.97
C CYS A 30 0.50 -4.60 -12.72
N LEU A 31 0.62 -3.88 -11.61
CA LEU A 31 -0.25 -2.75 -11.29
C LEU A 31 -0.07 -1.60 -12.30
N TYR A 32 1.16 -1.19 -12.60
CA TYR A 32 1.39 -0.10 -13.57
C TYR A 32 0.98 -0.48 -14.97
N ASN A 33 1.25 -1.72 -15.40
CA ASN A 33 0.88 -2.18 -16.73
C ASN A 33 -0.64 -2.13 -16.95
N SER A 34 -1.44 -2.51 -15.96
CA SER A 34 -2.89 -2.53 -16.15
C SER A 34 -3.51 -1.15 -16.30
N PHE A 35 -2.99 -0.14 -15.58
CA PHE A 35 -3.40 1.24 -15.82
C PHE A 35 -2.87 1.78 -17.15
N SER A 36 -1.65 1.42 -17.54
CA SER A 36 -1.11 1.83 -18.84
C SER A 36 -1.92 1.27 -20.01
N GLU A 37 -2.47 0.06 -19.90
CA GLU A 37 -3.38 -0.52 -20.90
C GLU A 37 -4.68 0.30 -21.05
N SER A 38 -5.11 0.98 -19.98
CA SER A 38 -6.22 1.94 -20.01
C SER A 38 -5.83 3.36 -20.45
N GLY A 39 -4.57 3.57 -20.85
CA GLY A 39 -4.03 4.88 -21.26
C GLY A 39 -3.71 5.82 -20.10
N LEU A 40 -3.63 5.30 -18.87
CA LEU A 40 -3.35 6.07 -17.66
C LEU A 40 -1.91 5.80 -17.16
N ASP A 41 -1.09 6.85 -17.10
CA ASP A 41 0.19 6.81 -16.37
C ASP A 41 -0.07 6.96 -14.87
N ILE A 42 -0.49 5.86 -14.23
CA ILE A 42 -0.85 5.87 -12.81
C ILE A 42 0.34 6.25 -11.92
N LYS A 43 1.57 5.96 -12.34
CA LYS A 43 2.75 6.31 -11.55
C LYS A 43 2.86 7.83 -11.44
N GLN A 44 2.82 8.53 -12.58
CA GLN A 44 2.91 9.98 -12.59
C GLN A 44 1.72 10.63 -11.87
N GLU A 45 0.51 10.08 -12.02
CA GLU A 45 -0.68 10.62 -11.34
C GLU A 45 -0.62 10.45 -9.82
N LEU A 46 -0.08 9.33 -9.33
CA LEU A 46 0.12 9.12 -7.88
C LEU A 46 1.28 9.96 -7.32
N GLU A 47 2.34 10.20 -8.08
CA GLU A 47 3.42 11.12 -7.68
C GLU A 47 2.86 12.54 -7.47
N ARG A 48 2.05 13.04 -8.41
CA ARG A 48 1.36 14.33 -8.24
C ARG A 48 0.39 14.34 -7.08
N TYR A 49 -0.27 13.20 -6.82
CA TYR A 49 -1.19 13.11 -5.69
C TYR A 49 -0.46 13.12 -4.35
N GLU A 50 0.67 12.44 -4.25
CA GLU A 50 1.53 12.50 -3.06
C GLU A 50 1.99 13.93 -2.78
N ASP A 51 2.42 14.66 -3.82
CA ASP A 51 2.77 16.08 -3.69
C ASP A 51 1.58 16.92 -3.21
N PHE A 52 0.39 16.71 -3.77
CA PHE A 52 -0.85 17.36 -3.30
C PHE A 52 -1.16 17.07 -1.83
N LEU A 53 -0.98 15.81 -1.38
CA LEU A 53 -1.20 15.44 0.02
C LEU A 53 -0.23 16.16 0.96
N ILE A 54 1.01 16.39 0.53
CA ILE A 54 2.03 17.13 1.28
C ILE A 54 1.71 18.62 1.30
N GLU A 55 1.40 19.22 0.15
CA GLU A 55 1.04 20.64 0.02
C GLU A 55 -0.16 21.03 0.88
N ASN A 56 -1.09 20.10 1.10
CA ASN A 56 -2.28 20.28 1.94
C ASN A 56 -2.13 19.74 3.37
N GLU A 57 -0.90 19.42 3.80
CA GLU A 57 -0.57 18.96 5.15
C GLU A 57 -1.31 17.68 5.61
N PHE A 58 -1.82 16.89 4.66
CA PHE A 58 -2.32 15.54 4.95
C PHE A 58 -1.17 14.57 5.22
N LEU A 59 -0.06 14.73 4.50
CA LEU A 59 1.22 14.10 4.76
C LEU A 59 2.27 15.16 5.12
N GLU A 60 3.22 14.82 5.99
CA GLU A 60 4.32 15.74 6.34
C GLU A 60 5.37 15.80 5.22
N ASP A 61 5.70 14.64 4.66
CA ASP A 61 6.63 14.46 3.54
C ASP A 61 6.39 13.09 2.86
N LYS A 62 7.31 12.71 1.96
CA LYS A 62 7.30 11.42 1.24
C LYS A 62 7.87 10.24 2.05
N SER A 63 8.27 10.43 3.31
CA SER A 63 8.90 9.37 4.10
C SER A 63 7.87 8.33 4.55
N GLY A 64 8.32 7.09 4.76
CA GLY A 64 7.50 6.05 5.35
C GLY A 64 6.98 6.40 6.74
N ASP A 65 7.71 7.22 7.51
CA ASP A 65 7.28 7.72 8.82
C ASP A 65 6.04 8.62 8.70
N SER A 66 5.96 9.46 7.66
CA SER A 66 4.79 10.30 7.36
C SER A 66 3.53 9.44 7.10
N TYR A 67 3.65 8.36 6.33
CA TYR A 67 2.54 7.42 6.12
C TYR A 67 2.13 6.69 7.40
N ILE A 68 3.08 6.26 8.24
CA ILE A 68 2.73 5.64 9.54
C ILE A 68 1.94 6.61 10.41
N LYS A 69 2.35 7.88 10.48
CA LYS A 69 1.62 8.91 11.22
C LYS A 69 0.21 9.12 10.67
N PHE A 70 0.08 9.18 9.34
CA PHE A 70 -1.22 9.28 8.68
C PHE A 70 -2.16 8.13 9.09
N TYR A 71 -1.71 6.88 8.98
CA TYR A 71 -2.57 5.73 9.32
C TYR A 71 -2.82 5.57 10.83
N LYS A 72 -1.92 6.03 11.70
CA LYS A 72 -2.21 6.15 13.14
C LYS A 72 -3.36 7.12 13.39
N LYS A 73 -3.34 8.29 12.73
CA LYS A 73 -4.44 9.25 12.80
C LYS A 73 -5.75 8.62 12.32
N VAL A 74 -5.74 7.93 11.16
CA VAL A 74 -6.92 7.21 10.63
C VAL A 74 -7.45 6.19 11.63
N PHE A 75 -6.57 5.42 12.28
CA PHE A 75 -6.95 4.45 13.32
C PHE A 75 -7.63 5.12 14.52
N GLU A 76 -7.09 6.25 14.98
CA GLU A 76 -7.61 7.00 16.12
C GLU A 76 -8.98 7.61 15.85
N ILE A 77 -9.15 8.26 14.70
CA ILE A 77 -10.38 9.01 14.37
C ILE A 77 -11.43 8.15 13.62
N ASN A 78 -11.07 6.93 13.21
CA ASN A 78 -11.88 6.03 12.40
C ASN A 78 -12.46 6.70 11.14
N TYR A 79 -11.65 7.53 10.50
CA TYR A 79 -11.99 8.34 9.33
C TYR A 79 -10.73 8.59 8.51
N LEU A 80 -10.86 8.75 7.20
CA LEU A 80 -9.73 9.07 6.31
C LEU A 80 -9.59 10.59 6.18
N PRO A 81 -8.61 11.23 6.85
CA PRO A 81 -8.50 12.69 6.91
C PRO A 81 -7.74 13.21 5.68
N ALA A 82 -8.25 12.93 4.48
CA ALA A 82 -7.66 13.36 3.22
C ALA A 82 -8.75 13.71 2.20
N THR A 83 -8.40 14.61 1.31
CA THR A 83 -9.18 14.91 0.11
C THR A 83 -8.41 14.48 -1.14
N ARG A 84 -9.07 14.54 -2.28
CA ARG A 84 -8.46 14.28 -3.58
C ARG A 84 -8.99 15.24 -4.65
N PRO A 85 -8.15 15.60 -5.64
CA PRO A 85 -8.64 16.26 -6.84
C PRO A 85 -9.61 15.35 -7.60
N ASN A 86 -10.75 15.90 -8.03
CA ASN A 86 -11.78 15.13 -8.77
C ASN A 86 -11.21 14.48 -10.05
N SER A 87 -10.34 15.21 -10.77
CA SER A 87 -9.69 14.72 -11.98
C SER A 87 -8.89 13.43 -11.79
N LEU A 88 -8.27 13.24 -10.61
CA LEU A 88 -7.52 12.02 -10.31
C LEU A 88 -8.48 10.85 -10.07
N PHE A 89 -9.52 11.06 -9.27
CA PHE A 89 -10.49 10.02 -8.92
C PHE A 89 -11.21 9.47 -10.15
N LEU A 90 -11.68 10.36 -11.03
CA LEU A 90 -12.35 9.96 -12.27
C LEU A 90 -11.44 9.12 -13.16
N LYS A 91 -10.15 9.47 -13.27
CA LYS A 91 -9.18 8.66 -14.03
C LYS A 91 -9.03 7.25 -13.44
N ILE A 92 -8.95 7.13 -12.11
CA ILE A 92 -8.77 5.84 -11.43
C ILE A 92 -10.04 4.98 -11.54
N ILE A 93 -11.23 5.51 -11.25
CA ILE A 93 -12.48 4.73 -11.34
C ILE A 93 -12.80 4.35 -12.79
N ASN A 94 -12.64 5.26 -13.74
CA ASN A 94 -12.95 4.99 -15.15
C ASN A 94 -11.98 4.00 -15.79
N SER A 95 -10.84 3.73 -15.17
CA SER A 95 -9.93 2.68 -15.64
C SER A 95 -10.48 1.26 -15.41
N ASP A 96 -11.54 1.06 -14.61
CA ASP A 96 -11.98 -0.26 -14.11
C ASP A 96 -10.89 -0.94 -13.25
N PHE A 97 -10.52 -0.27 -12.16
CA PHE A 97 -9.55 -0.74 -11.17
C PHE A 97 -9.79 -2.20 -10.74
N GLN A 98 -11.05 -2.65 -10.64
CA GLN A 98 -11.39 -4.01 -10.22
C GLN A 98 -11.08 -5.07 -11.28
N HIS A 99 -11.18 -4.75 -12.58
CA HIS A 99 -10.68 -5.62 -13.64
C HIS A 99 -9.17 -5.52 -13.85
N ASN A 100 -8.57 -4.39 -13.49
CA ASN A 100 -7.18 -4.09 -13.82
C ASN A 100 -6.15 -4.70 -12.87
N TYR A 101 -6.47 -5.08 -11.63
CA TYR A 101 -5.53 -5.91 -10.86
C TYR A 101 -5.51 -7.33 -11.43
N ASN A 102 -4.70 -7.51 -12.48
CA ASN A 102 -4.61 -8.76 -13.20
C ASN A 102 -3.80 -9.77 -12.38
N LYS A 103 -4.48 -10.55 -11.52
CA LYS A 103 -3.87 -11.69 -10.80
C LYS A 103 -3.18 -12.68 -11.76
N ASN A 104 -3.61 -12.72 -13.03
CA ASN A 104 -2.98 -13.54 -14.05
C ASN A 104 -1.64 -12.93 -14.51
N CYS A 105 -1.46 -11.60 -14.47
CA CYS A 105 -0.16 -10.97 -14.75
C CYS A 105 0.91 -11.45 -13.76
N PHE A 106 0.62 -11.38 -12.45
CA PHE A 106 1.58 -11.83 -11.43
C PHE A 106 1.93 -13.31 -11.61
N THR A 107 0.90 -14.15 -11.73
CA THR A 107 1.06 -15.59 -11.93
C THR A 107 1.87 -15.89 -13.20
N ALA A 108 1.55 -15.25 -14.33
CA ALA A 108 2.26 -15.45 -15.58
C ALA A 108 3.74 -15.02 -15.50
N LYS A 109 4.03 -13.85 -14.90
CA LYS A 109 5.41 -13.39 -14.73
C LYS A 109 6.23 -14.28 -13.80
N MET A 110 5.62 -14.79 -12.73
CA MET A 110 6.25 -15.76 -11.84
C MET A 110 6.60 -17.07 -12.57
N LEU A 111 5.66 -17.60 -13.37
CA LEU A 111 5.87 -18.80 -14.17
C LEU A 111 6.99 -18.61 -15.21
N LEU A 112 7.01 -17.48 -15.92
CA LEU A 112 8.03 -17.17 -16.92
C LEU A 112 9.45 -17.05 -16.35
N LYS A 113 9.57 -16.60 -15.09
CA LYS A 113 10.87 -16.50 -14.41
C LYS A 113 11.35 -17.83 -13.83
N GLY A 114 10.51 -18.86 -13.78
CA GLY A 114 10.85 -20.15 -13.17
C GLY A 114 10.98 -20.11 -11.64
N GLU A 115 10.54 -19.03 -10.99
CA GLU A 115 10.71 -18.74 -9.56
C GLU A 115 9.57 -19.36 -8.73
N PHE A 116 9.31 -20.66 -8.91
CA PHE A 116 8.22 -21.38 -8.24
C PHE A 116 8.35 -21.38 -6.71
N LYS A 117 9.57 -21.30 -6.19
CA LYS A 117 9.83 -21.22 -4.75
C LYS A 117 9.29 -19.91 -4.16
N SER A 118 9.49 -18.77 -4.83
CA SER A 118 8.92 -17.50 -4.38
C SER A 118 7.40 -17.49 -4.56
N TYR A 119 6.83 -18.24 -5.52
CA TYR A 119 5.37 -18.42 -5.61
C TYR A 119 4.82 -19.18 -4.40
N THR A 120 5.47 -20.25 -3.94
CA THR A 120 5.06 -20.98 -2.72
C THR A 120 5.30 -20.18 -1.45
N ASN A 121 6.39 -19.41 -1.38
CA ASN A 121 6.74 -18.54 -0.25
C ASN A 121 5.89 -17.25 -0.22
N SER A 122 5.21 -16.92 -1.33
CA SER A 122 4.41 -15.70 -1.43
C SER A 122 3.36 -15.57 -0.32
N LYS A 123 2.89 -16.69 0.25
CA LYS A 123 1.91 -16.70 1.35
C LYS A 123 2.41 -16.01 2.62
N ASP A 124 3.72 -16.00 2.85
CA ASP A 124 4.34 -15.36 4.01
C ASP A 124 4.84 -13.94 3.68
N SER A 125 4.80 -13.55 2.41
CA SER A 125 5.19 -12.20 2.00
C SER A 125 4.22 -11.16 2.56
N LYS A 126 4.75 -10.00 2.93
CA LYS A 126 3.92 -8.87 3.37
C LYS A 126 2.91 -8.42 2.31
N VAL A 127 3.25 -8.57 1.02
CA VAL A 127 2.30 -8.31 -0.09
C VAL A 127 1.06 -9.18 0.04
N PHE A 128 1.24 -10.50 0.22
CA PHE A 128 0.13 -11.43 0.37
C PHE A 128 -0.63 -11.20 1.68
N LEU A 129 0.08 -11.04 2.80
CA LEU A 129 -0.54 -10.79 4.11
C LEU A 129 -1.43 -9.55 4.08
N LEU A 130 -0.99 -8.47 3.43
CA LEU A 130 -1.74 -7.24 3.28
C LEU A 130 -2.99 -7.44 2.41
N LEU A 131 -2.83 -7.97 1.19
CA LEU A 131 -3.93 -8.17 0.24
C LEU A 131 -4.97 -9.17 0.77
N ASN A 132 -4.52 -10.24 1.43
CA ASN A 132 -5.40 -11.26 2.01
C ASN A 132 -6.16 -10.71 3.22
N SER A 133 -5.49 -9.97 4.11
CA SER A 133 -6.16 -9.31 5.24
C SER A 133 -7.22 -8.33 4.76
N MET A 134 -6.90 -7.50 3.77
CA MET A 134 -7.87 -6.57 3.17
C MET A 134 -9.08 -7.29 2.54
N THR A 135 -8.83 -8.38 1.81
CA THR A 135 -9.88 -9.17 1.14
C THR A 135 -10.77 -9.94 2.12
N ASN A 136 -10.21 -10.48 3.21
CA ASN A 136 -10.99 -11.25 4.16
C ASN A 136 -11.84 -10.36 5.05
N SER A 137 -11.30 -9.20 5.44
CA SER A 137 -12.04 -8.23 6.23
C SER A 137 -13.14 -7.52 5.43
N SER A 138 -13.04 -7.41 4.10
CA SER A 138 -14.14 -6.88 3.26
C SER A 138 -15.30 -7.87 3.07
N LYS A 139 -15.08 -9.17 3.27
CA LYS A 139 -16.12 -10.20 3.18
C LYS A 139 -17.00 -10.28 4.43
N THR A 140 -16.51 -9.82 5.58
CA THR A 140 -17.16 -10.06 6.88
C THR A 140 -18.07 -8.94 7.34
N GLU A 141 -17.98 -7.73 6.79
CA GLU A 141 -18.90 -6.57 6.93
C GLU A 141 -18.21 -5.34 6.29
N ASN A 142 -18.90 -4.19 6.21
CA ASN A 142 -18.28 -2.92 5.77
C ASN A 142 -17.06 -2.60 6.65
N MET A 143 -15.86 -2.83 6.13
CA MET A 143 -14.61 -2.56 6.83
C MET A 143 -14.56 -1.07 7.23
N SER A 144 -14.40 -0.82 8.52
CA SER A 144 -14.19 0.54 9.03
C SER A 144 -12.80 1.07 8.68
N PHE A 145 -12.63 2.39 8.59
CA PHE A 145 -11.32 3.00 8.36
C PHE A 145 -10.31 2.62 9.45
N LYS A 146 -10.76 2.47 10.69
CA LYS A 146 -9.94 1.96 11.80
C LYS A 146 -9.47 0.54 11.57
N GLY A 147 -10.35 -0.35 11.12
CA GLY A 147 -9.98 -1.72 10.76
C GLY A 147 -8.96 -1.76 9.62
N TYR A 148 -9.18 -0.95 8.58
CA TYR A 148 -8.24 -0.79 7.47
C TYR A 148 -6.85 -0.30 7.94
N ALA A 149 -6.82 0.74 8.76
CA ALA A 149 -5.59 1.29 9.32
C ALA A 149 -4.86 0.30 10.23
N SER A 150 -5.59 -0.50 11.03
CA SER A 150 -5.00 -1.56 11.85
C SER A 150 -4.23 -2.55 10.99
N ILE A 151 -4.84 -3.06 9.92
CA ILE A 151 -4.18 -4.02 9.01
C ILE A 151 -2.87 -3.46 8.46
N ILE A 152 -2.86 -2.18 8.04
CA ILE A 152 -1.65 -1.54 7.52
C ILE A 152 -0.58 -1.44 8.60
N LEU A 153 -0.94 -0.95 9.79
CA LEU A 153 0.00 -0.75 10.91
C LEU A 153 0.53 -2.06 11.49
N ASP A 154 -0.24 -3.16 11.37
CA ASP A 154 0.14 -4.49 11.84
C ASP A 154 1.12 -5.19 10.87
N VAL A 155 1.00 -4.94 9.56
CA VAL A 155 1.79 -5.63 8.53
C VAL A 155 3.02 -4.83 8.10
N LEU A 156 2.89 -3.50 8.00
CA LEU A 156 3.91 -2.62 7.43
C LEU A 156 4.58 -1.76 8.50
N ASN A 157 5.89 -1.65 8.41
CA ASN A 157 6.68 -0.68 9.14
C ASN A 157 7.17 0.44 8.20
N LYS A 158 7.77 1.48 8.78
CA LYS A 158 8.26 2.63 8.02
C LYS A 158 9.23 2.30 6.89
N ASN A 159 10.09 1.28 7.04
CA ASN A 159 11.06 0.90 6.01
C ASN A 159 10.35 0.20 4.84
N ASP A 160 9.29 -0.55 5.10
CA ASP A 160 8.45 -1.11 4.02
C ASP A 160 7.81 0.05 3.25
N LEU A 161 7.35 1.09 3.96
CA LEU A 161 6.75 2.26 3.35
C LEU A 161 7.74 3.17 2.62
N GLU A 162 9.04 2.85 2.58
CA GLU A 162 9.96 3.47 1.62
C GLU A 162 9.93 2.81 0.25
N LYS A 163 9.38 1.59 0.16
CA LYS A 163 9.36 0.84 -1.10
C LYS A 163 8.25 1.33 -2.02
N PRO A 164 8.52 1.48 -3.33
CA PRO A 164 7.53 1.99 -4.29
C PRO A 164 6.22 1.21 -4.35
N PHE A 165 6.27 -0.12 -4.15
CA PHE A 165 5.07 -0.96 -4.17
C PHE A 165 4.08 -0.55 -3.07
N TYR A 166 4.54 -0.46 -1.83
CA TYR A 166 3.66 -0.11 -0.70
C TYR A 166 3.18 1.33 -0.78
N LYS A 167 4.04 2.31 -1.13
CA LYS A 167 3.60 3.69 -1.35
C LYS A 167 2.50 3.77 -2.41
N THR A 168 2.68 3.09 -3.54
CA THR A 168 1.69 3.06 -4.63
C THR A 168 0.34 2.52 -4.14
N LEU A 169 0.36 1.40 -3.41
CA LEU A 169 -0.85 0.78 -2.90
C LEU A 169 -1.58 1.68 -1.89
N LEU A 170 -0.84 2.30 -0.98
CA LEU A 170 -1.41 3.21 0.02
C LEU A 170 -1.95 4.48 -0.63
N LEU A 171 -1.22 5.10 -1.56
CA LEU A 171 -1.69 6.28 -2.29
C LEU A 171 -2.97 6.00 -3.09
N LEU A 172 -3.05 4.85 -3.78
CA LEU A 172 -4.29 4.42 -4.44
C LEU A 172 -5.43 4.28 -3.44
N SER A 173 -5.16 3.69 -2.29
CA SER A 173 -6.18 3.45 -1.27
C SER A 173 -6.66 4.76 -0.63
N ILE A 174 -5.75 5.69 -0.36
CA ILE A 174 -6.08 7.06 0.08
C ILE A 174 -6.90 7.74 -1.01
N ALA A 175 -6.44 7.70 -2.27
CA ALA A 175 -7.13 8.29 -3.40
C ALA A 175 -8.53 7.71 -3.60
N LEU A 176 -8.77 6.42 -3.34
CA LEU A 176 -10.10 5.80 -3.48
C LEU A 176 -11.01 6.05 -2.28
N GLY A 177 -10.44 6.16 -1.07
CA GLY A 177 -11.18 6.38 0.16
C GLY A 177 -11.44 7.85 0.52
N SER A 178 -10.71 8.80 -0.08
CA SER A 178 -10.80 10.23 0.26
C SER A 178 -12.04 10.88 -0.30
N ASN A 179 -12.49 11.97 0.33
CA ASN A 179 -13.54 12.80 -0.24
C ASN A 179 -12.99 13.63 -1.41
N GLU A 180 -13.87 14.03 -2.33
CA GLU A 180 -13.50 15.03 -3.34
C GLU A 180 -13.21 16.38 -2.67
N GLU A 181 -12.18 17.07 -3.16
CA GLU A 181 -11.86 18.44 -2.75
C GLU A 181 -13.08 19.36 -2.93
N GLY A 182 -13.32 20.27 -1.98
CA GLY A 182 -14.53 21.11 -1.96
C GLY A 182 -15.79 20.42 -1.37
N HIS A 183 -15.70 19.13 -1.03
CA HIS A 183 -16.74 18.40 -0.29
C HIS A 183 -16.33 18.14 1.18
N GLU A 184 -15.55 19.04 1.78
CA GLU A 184 -15.08 18.97 3.17
C GLU A 184 -16.20 18.96 4.22
N GLN A 185 -17.41 19.37 3.84
CA GLN A 185 -18.59 19.35 4.70
C GLN A 185 -18.99 17.93 5.18
N PHE A 186 -18.42 16.87 4.61
CA PHE A 186 -18.54 15.49 5.09
C PHE A 186 -17.35 15.02 5.94
N THR A 187 -16.36 15.88 6.24
CA THR A 187 -15.13 15.53 6.98
C THR A 187 -15.15 15.99 8.45
N LYS A 188 -16.03 16.92 8.84
CA LYS A 188 -16.16 17.35 10.24
C LYS A 188 -17.04 16.37 11.00
N LEU A 189 -16.45 15.31 11.54
CA LEU A 189 -17.08 14.61 12.66
C LEU A 189 -17.31 15.64 13.79
N PRO A 190 -18.51 15.67 14.40
CA PRO A 190 -18.68 16.45 15.62
C PRO A 190 -17.64 15.98 16.65
N PRO A 191 -17.07 16.90 17.45
CA PRO A 191 -16.09 16.52 18.46
C PRO A 191 -16.64 15.38 19.33
N PRO A 192 -15.80 14.44 19.77
CA PRO A 192 -16.23 13.36 20.64
C PRO A 192 -16.92 13.98 21.86
N LYS A 193 -18.11 13.47 22.19
CA LYS A 193 -18.81 13.90 23.40
C LYS A 193 -17.94 13.52 24.59
N GLU A 194 -17.48 14.52 25.33
CA GLU A 194 -16.89 14.30 26.64
C GLU A 194 -17.97 13.67 27.53
N ASN A 195 -17.71 12.44 27.98
CA ASN A 195 -18.47 11.76 29.04
C ASN A 195 -17.70 11.91 30.35
#